data_AF-A0A4S8M345-F1
#
_entry.id   AF-A0A4S8M345-F1
#
_cell.length_a   1.000
_cell.length_b   1.000
_cell.length_c   1.000
_cell.angle_alpha   90.00
_cell.angle_beta   90.00
_cell.angle_gamma   90.00
#
_symmetry.space_group_name_H-M   'P 1'
#
loop_
_entity.id
_entity.type
_entity.pdbx_description
1 polymer ?
#
loop_
_entity_poly.entity_id
_entity_poly.type
_entity_poly.pdbx_seq_one_letter_code
_entity_poly.pdbx_strand_id
1 'polypeptide(L)'
;QLQALHHSKQACREHLYQDEKTWKVFNMINGLDPILQGADMVYDDIFCGSDYLELAQRIGITEDDFVITQSTDGAQVYQNKKSDTWVGIWIINDYSPTVRKQSTHTSCNCNPWSPSLFGSPA
;
A
#
# COMPACT_ATOMS: atom_id res chain seq x y z
N GLN A 1 7.45 -12.49 3.46
CA GLN A 1 8.19 -12.31 4.72
C GLN A 1 8.02 -10.87 5.22
N LEU A 2 6.80 -10.46 5.61
CA LEU A 2 6.55 -9.12 6.16
C LEU A 2 7.07 -9.01 7.60
N GLN A 3 6.86 -10.05 8.41
CA GLN A 3 7.34 -10.11 9.80
C GLN A 3 8.87 -9.95 9.95
N ALA A 4 9.66 -10.28 8.92
CA ALA A 4 11.11 -10.09 8.94
C ALA A 4 11.53 -8.60 8.95
N LEU A 5 10.63 -7.69 8.60
CA LEU A 5 10.89 -6.25 8.63
C LEU A 5 10.98 -5.71 10.07
N HIS A 6 10.41 -6.41 11.05
CA HIS A 6 10.40 -6.03 12.48
C HIS A 6 11.60 -6.55 13.26
N HIS A 7 12.63 -7.08 12.59
CA HIS A 7 13.74 -7.74 13.28
C HIS A 7 14.62 -6.79 14.12
N SER A 8 14.47 -5.46 13.97
CA SER A 8 15.23 -4.46 14.74
C SER A 8 14.32 -3.68 15.71
N LYS A 9 14.87 -3.26 16.85
CA LYS A 9 14.16 -2.42 17.83
C LYS A 9 13.67 -1.10 17.22
N GLN A 10 14.43 -0.56 16.27
CA GLN A 10 14.05 0.66 15.57
C GLN A 10 12.86 0.42 14.65
N ALA A 11 12.87 -0.66 13.86
CA ALA A 11 11.77 -1.00 12.98
C ALA A 11 10.48 -1.35 13.75
N CYS A 12 10.60 -1.93 14.94
CA CYS A 12 9.48 -2.16 15.84
C CYS A 12 8.83 -0.84 16.31
N ARG A 13 9.64 0.17 16.68
CA ARG A 13 9.11 1.49 17.05
C ARG A 13 8.50 2.23 15.88
N GLU A 14 9.15 2.18 14.72
CA GLU A 14 8.65 2.89 13.54
C GLU A 14 7.35 2.28 13.00
N HIS A 15 7.10 0.99 13.25
CA HIS A 15 5.84 0.31 12.89
C HIS A 15 4.61 0.88 13.61
N LEU A 16 4.79 1.43 14.81
CA LEU A 16 3.71 2.06 15.57
C LEU A 16 3.27 3.41 14.97
N TYR A 17 3.94 3.88 13.91
CA TYR A 17 3.58 5.15 13.29
C TYR A 17 2.14 5.16 12.78
N GLN A 18 1.66 4.06 12.21
CA GLN A 18 0.28 3.96 11.73
C GLN A 18 -0.73 4.10 12.88
N ASP A 19 -0.56 3.37 13.97
CA ASP A 19 -1.43 3.49 15.16
C ASP A 19 -1.37 4.91 15.75
N GLU A 20 -0.16 5.43 16.00
CA GLU A 20 0.03 6.77 16.55
C GLU A 20 -0.62 7.85 15.67
N LYS A 21 -0.48 7.73 14.35
CA LYS A 21 -1.03 8.70 13.40
C LYS A 21 -2.54 8.61 13.34
N THR A 22 -3.08 7.39 13.32
CA THR A 22 -4.53 7.12 13.33
C THR A 22 -5.19 7.69 14.59
N TRP A 23 -4.59 7.46 15.76
CA TRP A 23 -5.05 8.03 17.03
C TRP A 23 -5.03 9.55 17.03
N LYS A 24 -3.93 10.16 16.54
CA LYS A 24 -3.82 11.64 16.42
C LYS A 24 -4.93 12.20 15.53
N VAL A 25 -5.19 11.58 14.38
CA VAL A 25 -6.23 12.00 13.44
C VAL A 25 -7.62 11.89 14.06
N PHE A 26 -7.95 10.76 14.71
CA PHE A 26 -9.24 10.62 15.38
C PHE A 26 -9.45 11.64 16.50
N ASN A 27 -8.42 11.91 17.31
CA ASN A 27 -8.50 12.92 18.35
C ASN A 27 -8.66 14.34 17.80
N MET A 28 -7.96 14.66 16.70
CA MET A 28 -8.16 15.92 16.02
C MET A 28 -9.61 16.06 15.59
N ILE A 29 -10.15 15.07 14.87
CA ILE A 29 -11.54 15.07 14.38
C ILE A 29 -12.55 15.17 15.53
N ASN A 30 -12.39 14.39 16.60
CA ASN A 30 -13.30 14.40 17.75
C ASN A 30 -13.23 15.70 18.57
N GLY A 31 -12.08 16.38 18.55
CA GLY A 31 -11.88 17.67 19.21
C GLY A 31 -12.33 18.87 18.38
N LEU A 32 -12.70 18.68 17.11
CA LEU A 32 -13.23 19.77 16.28
C LEU A 32 -14.66 20.12 16.73
N ASP A 33 -14.90 21.41 16.94
CA ASP A 33 -16.26 21.92 17.12
C ASP A 33 -17.05 21.66 15.82
N PRO A 34 -18.21 20.98 15.86
CA PRO A 34 -19.05 20.70 14.70
C PRO A 34 -19.44 21.96 13.90
N ILE A 35 -19.39 23.14 14.54
CA ILE A 35 -19.72 24.43 13.94
C ILE A 35 -18.54 24.99 13.13
N LEU A 36 -17.30 24.69 13.51
CA LEU A 36 -16.09 25.04 12.76
C LEU A 36 -15.84 24.00 11.67
N GLN A 37 -16.72 23.97 10.66
CA GLN A 37 -16.46 23.31 9.38
C GLN A 37 -15.26 23.98 8.72
N GLY A 38 -14.05 23.49 9.02
CA GLY A 38 -12.81 24.02 8.44
C GLY A 38 -11.72 24.34 9.45
N ALA A 39 -11.63 23.62 10.59
CA ALA A 39 -10.35 23.56 11.28
C ALA A 39 -9.28 23.04 10.29
N ASP A 40 -8.13 23.70 10.29
CA ASP A 40 -7.02 23.46 9.35
C ASP A 40 -6.37 22.10 9.63
N MET A 41 -7.05 21.03 9.22
CA MET A 41 -6.54 19.68 9.31
C MET A 41 -5.51 19.50 8.19
N VAL A 42 -4.25 19.37 8.57
CA VAL A 42 -3.17 19.12 7.62
C VAL A 42 -3.24 17.65 7.18
N TYR A 43 -3.54 17.43 5.91
CA TYR A 43 -3.48 16.12 5.25
C TYR A 43 -2.04 15.82 4.82
N ASP A 44 -1.22 15.37 5.76
CA ASP A 44 0.19 15.03 5.57
C ASP A 44 0.43 13.54 5.23
N ASP A 45 -0.58 12.68 5.40
CA ASP A 45 -0.45 11.25 5.13
C ASP A 45 -1.76 10.56 4.72
N ILE A 46 -1.66 9.34 4.17
CA ILE A 46 -2.77 8.51 3.73
C ILE A 46 -3.76 8.19 4.85
N PHE A 47 -3.28 8.17 6.10
CA PHE A 47 -4.10 7.88 7.28
C PHE A 47 -5.07 9.01 7.62
N CYS A 48 -4.91 10.19 7.00
CA CYS A 48 -5.89 11.27 7.09
C CYS A 48 -7.08 11.07 6.13
N GLY A 49 -6.99 10.12 5.17
CA GLY A 49 -8.02 9.89 4.18
C GLY A 49 -9.32 9.31 4.76
N SER A 50 -10.46 9.79 4.29
CA SER A 50 -11.79 9.32 4.72
C SER A 50 -11.96 7.81 4.60
N ASP A 51 -11.53 7.23 3.49
CA ASP A 51 -11.70 5.81 3.19
C ASP A 51 -10.92 4.93 4.18
N TYR A 52 -9.71 5.37 4.55
CA TYR A 52 -8.92 4.71 5.57
C TYR A 52 -9.57 4.84 6.95
N LEU A 53 -10.03 6.02 7.34
CA LEU A 53 -10.65 6.25 8.65
C LEU A 53 -11.95 5.47 8.82
N GLU A 54 -12.80 5.44 7.79
CA GLU A 54 -14.01 4.62 7.77
C GLU A 54 -13.65 3.14 7.91
N LEU A 55 -12.66 2.67 7.14
CA LEU A 55 -12.19 1.29 7.24
C LEU A 55 -11.66 0.97 8.64
N ALA A 56 -10.81 1.84 9.20
CA ALA A 56 -10.20 1.69 10.51
C ALA A 56 -11.26 1.56 11.60
N GLN A 57 -12.32 2.37 11.55
CA GLN A 57 -13.46 2.24 12.46
C GLN A 57 -14.26 0.96 12.21
N ARG A 58 -14.50 0.61 10.94
CA ARG A 58 -15.35 -0.52 10.56
C ARG A 58 -14.75 -1.87 10.97
N ILE A 59 -13.44 -2.05 10.77
CA ILE A 59 -12.76 -3.33 11.05
C ILE A 59 -11.98 -3.31 12.36
N GLY A 60 -11.86 -2.15 13.01
CA GLY A 60 -11.10 -2.00 14.24
C GLY A 60 -9.61 -2.28 14.04
N ILE A 61 -8.98 -1.57 13.09
CA ILE A 61 -7.54 -1.73 12.81
C ILE A 61 -6.74 -1.50 14.10
N THR A 62 -5.81 -2.40 14.38
CA THR A 62 -4.95 -2.40 15.56
C THR A 62 -3.48 -2.15 15.20
N GLU A 63 -2.62 -1.94 16.20
CA GLU A 63 -1.17 -1.80 16.02
C GLU A 63 -0.48 -3.07 15.47
N ASP A 64 -1.15 -4.22 15.52
CA ASP A 64 -0.65 -5.49 14.99
C ASP A 64 -1.01 -5.70 13.50
N ASP A 65 -1.84 -4.83 12.94
CA ASP A 65 -2.27 -4.88 11.55
C ASP A 65 -1.34 -4.08 10.63
N PHE A 66 -1.25 -4.51 9.37
CA PHE A 66 -0.37 -3.91 8.36
C PHE A 66 -1.17 -3.22 7.29
N VAL A 67 -0.81 -1.97 6.99
CA VAL A 67 -1.41 -1.21 5.90
C VAL A 67 -0.41 -1.11 4.74
N ILE A 68 -0.80 -1.63 3.58
CA ILE A 68 0.02 -1.64 2.37
C ILE A 68 -0.73 -0.96 1.24
N THR A 69 -0.07 -0.01 0.57
CA THR A 69 -0.55 0.52 -0.71
C THR A 69 0.04 -0.33 -1.81
N GLN A 70 -0.81 -1.01 -2.57
CA GLN A 70 -0.41 -1.85 -3.69
C GLN A 70 -0.95 -1.29 -5.02
N SER A 71 -0.09 -1.23 -6.03
CA SER A 71 -0.46 -1.02 -7.43
C SER A 71 0.04 -2.19 -8.26
N THR A 72 -0.71 -2.61 -9.26
CA THR A 72 -0.31 -3.69 -10.17
C THR A 72 -0.78 -3.35 -11.56
N ASP A 73 0.16 -3.35 -12.51
CA ASP A 73 -0.10 -2.98 -13.90
C ASP A 73 0.48 -4.02 -14.86
N GLY A 74 -0.17 -4.21 -16.00
CA GLY A 74 0.33 -5.05 -17.08
C GLY A 74 1.39 -4.28 -17.88
N ALA A 75 2.54 -4.91 -18.16
CA ALA A 75 3.58 -4.30 -18.97
C ALA A 75 3.76 -5.07 -20.28
N GLN A 76 3.55 -4.46 -21.45
CA GLN A 76 3.76 -5.15 -22.73
C GLN A 76 5.22 -5.08 -23.18
N VAL A 77 5.96 -6.16 -22.92
CA VAL A 77 7.40 -6.27 -23.28
C VAL A 77 7.61 -6.75 -24.72
N TYR A 78 6.62 -7.39 -25.33
CA TYR A 78 6.68 -7.93 -26.68
C TYR A 78 5.72 -7.22 -27.64
N GLN A 79 6.21 -6.81 -28.82
CA GLN A 79 5.42 -6.11 -29.83
C GLN A 79 4.26 -6.97 -30.37
N ASN A 80 4.51 -8.27 -30.62
CA ASN A 80 3.56 -9.15 -31.31
C ASN A 80 3.09 -10.35 -30.47
N LYS A 81 3.18 -10.26 -29.14
CA LYS A 81 2.67 -11.29 -28.21
C LYS A 81 1.80 -10.60 -27.17
N LYS A 82 0.66 -11.18 -26.81
CA LYS A 82 -0.11 -10.72 -25.64
C LYS A 82 0.84 -10.64 -24.45
N SER A 83 0.76 -9.56 -23.70
CA SER A 83 1.59 -9.42 -22.51
C SER A 83 1.15 -10.41 -21.45
N ASP A 84 2.11 -11.18 -20.97
CA ASP A 84 1.98 -12.05 -19.82
C ASP A 84 2.77 -11.48 -18.63
N THR A 85 3.20 -10.21 -18.72
CA THR A 85 4.06 -9.55 -17.74
C THR A 85 3.27 -8.54 -16.92
N TRP A 86 3.44 -8.63 -15.60
CA TRP A 86 2.86 -7.74 -14.61
C TRP A 86 3.96 -7.08 -13.79
N VAL A 87 3.76 -5.82 -13.45
CA VAL A 87 4.60 -5.06 -12.52
C VAL A 87 3.73 -4.71 -11.32
N GLY A 88 4.07 -5.28 -10.17
CA GLY A 88 3.50 -4.93 -8.88
C GLY A 88 4.43 -3.98 -8.14
N ILE A 89 3.87 -2.94 -7.54
CA ILE A 89 4.54 -2.06 -6.60
C ILE A 89 3.76 -2.12 -5.29
N TRP A 90 4.47 -2.25 -4.17
CA TRP A 90 3.88 -2.09 -2.86
C TRP A 90 4.71 -1.18 -1.96
N ILE A 91 4.01 -0.39 -1.14
CA ILE A 91 4.58 0.50 -0.13
C ILE A 91 3.99 0.08 1.22
N ILE A 92 4.87 -0.16 2.19
CA ILE A 92 4.48 -0.47 3.56
C ILE A 92 4.26 0.86 4.29
N ASN A 93 3.01 1.12 4.66
CA ASN A 93 2.61 2.44 5.15
C ASN A 93 2.78 2.60 6.65
N ASP A 94 3.05 1.51 7.37
CA ASP A 94 3.21 1.50 8.83
C ASP A 94 4.44 2.28 9.30
N TYR A 95 5.30 2.70 8.38
CA TYR A 95 6.43 3.57 8.63
C TYR A 95 6.08 5.01 8.22
N SER A 96 6.69 5.98 8.92
CA SER A 96 6.58 7.40 8.57
C SER A 96 6.93 7.64 7.09
N PRO A 97 6.23 8.57 6.39
CA PRO A 97 6.45 8.88 4.98
C PRO A 97 7.92 9.08 4.59
N THR A 98 8.74 9.61 5.50
CA THR A 98 10.17 9.88 5.26
C THR A 98 11.02 8.61 5.14
N VAL A 99 10.59 7.50 5.74
CA VAL A 99 11.35 6.24 5.83
C VAL A 99 10.65 5.06 5.15
N ARG A 100 9.51 5.29 4.49
CA ARG A 100 8.76 4.25 3.78
C ARG A 100 9.63 3.55 2.74
N LYS A 101 9.53 2.22 2.74
CA LYS A 101 10.19 1.37 1.75
C LYS A 101 9.20 0.99 0.67
N GLN A 102 9.57 1.29 -0.57
CA GLN A 102 8.91 0.78 -1.75
C GLN A 102 9.58 -0.52 -2.20
N SER A 103 8.76 -1.48 -2.59
CA SER A 103 9.21 -2.72 -3.20
C SER A 103 8.49 -2.91 -4.52
N THR A 104 9.24 -3.35 -5.52
CA THR A 104 8.73 -3.59 -6.87
C THR A 104 9.00 -5.04 -7.23
N HIS A 105 8.01 -5.69 -7.83
CA HIS A 105 8.11 -7.05 -8.32
C HIS A 105 7.59 -7.13 -9.75
N THR A 106 8.42 -7.67 -10.63
CA THR A 106 8.02 -8.00 -11.99
C THR A 106 7.74 -9.49 -12.07
N SER A 107 6.52 -9.85 -12.42
CA SER A 107 6.13 -11.23 -12.68
C SER A 107 5.93 -11.41 -14.17
N CYS A 108 6.66 -12.36 -14.76
CA CYS A 108 6.45 -12.77 -16.14
C CYS A 108 5.88 -14.18 -16.12
N ASN A 109 4.66 -14.36 -16.64
CA ASN A 109 4.14 -15.70 -16.86
C ASN A 109 4.81 -16.28 -18.12
N CYS A 110 5.97 -16.90 -17.95
CA CYS A 110 6.57 -17.73 -18.98
C CYS A 110 5.81 -19.06 -19.00
N ASN A 111 4.73 -19.17 -19.77
CA ASN A 111 4.18 -20.48 -20.12
C ASN A 111 4.96 -21.03 -21.34
N PRO A 112 5.89 -21.99 -21.16
CA PRO A 112 6.64 -22.57 -22.27
C PRO A 112 5.77 -23.39 -23.25
N TRP A 113 4.50 -23.62 -22.93
CA TRP A 113 3.57 -24.43 -23.72
C TRP A 113 2.46 -23.62 -24.42
N SER A 114 2.62 -22.29 -24.55
CA SER A 114 1.68 -21.48 -25.35
C SER A 114 1.70 -21.92 -26.83
N PRO A 115 0.57 -22.37 -27.42
CA PRO A 115 0.52 -22.79 -28.82
C PRO A 115 0.87 -21.69 -29.83
N SER A 116 0.91 -20.42 -29.41
CA SER A 116 1.20 -19.27 -30.26
C SER A 116 2.66 -19.20 -30.76
N LEU A 117 3.53 -20.12 -30.34
CA LEU A 117 4.95 -20.18 -30.74
C LEU A 117 5.21 -21.06 -31.97
N PHE A 118 4.26 -21.92 -32.36
CA PHE A 118 4.35 -22.64 -33.61
C PHE A 118 3.54 -21.88 -34.66
N GLY A 119 4.23 -21.04 -35.44
CA GLY A 119 3.63 -20.43 -36.62
C GLY A 119 3.02 -21.53 -37.50
N SER A 120 1.75 -21.36 -37.88
CA SER A 120 1.18 -22.18 -38.95
C SER A 120 2.08 -22.07 -40.18
N PRO A 121 2.51 -23.20 -40.78
CA PRO A 121 3.11 -23.15 -42.10
C PRO A 121 2.05 -22.62 -43.08
N ALA A 122 2.41 -21.60 -43.84
CA ALA A 122 1.70 -21.19 -45.04
C ALA A 122 1.92 -22.22 -46.16
#